data_AF-A0A6P1VUX9-F1
#
_entry.id   AF-A0A6P1VUX9-F1
#
_cell.length_a   1.000
_cell.length_b   1.000
_cell.length_c   1.000
_cell.angle_alpha   90.00
_cell.angle_beta   90.00
_cell.angle_gamma   90.00
#
_symmetry.space_group_name_H-M   'P 1'
#
loop_
_entity.id
_entity.type
_entity.pdbx_description
1 polymer ?
#
loop_
_entity_poly.entity_id
_entity_poly.type
_entity_poly.pdbx_seq_one_letter_code
_entity_poly.pdbx_strand_id
1 'polypeptide(L)'
;MATLTHSTTAYTHSQEANWITTYKNFVTKAEFNRIGWAATFVAIQGCILSPALLLVMAYMGGGDWQFLVSNLCFLAVLIPVLSVLPMKYIFPSFAMSTVIHLAIILLDILS
;
A
#
# COMPACT_ATOMS: atom_id res chain seq x y z
N MET A 1 -3.18 49.70 40.93
CA MET A 1 -3.20 48.90 39.68
C MET A 1 -2.39 47.64 39.94
N ALA A 2 -3.04 46.51 40.16
CA ALA A 2 -2.38 45.23 40.32
C ALA A 2 -2.19 44.61 38.93
N THR A 3 -0.95 44.60 38.45
CA THR A 3 -0.58 43.93 37.20
C THR A 3 -0.54 42.43 37.47
N LEU A 4 -1.51 41.70 36.93
CA LEU A 4 -1.54 40.24 36.99
C LEU A 4 -0.47 39.67 36.05
N THR A 5 0.62 39.18 36.63
CA THR A 5 1.67 38.45 35.92
C THR A 5 1.11 37.08 35.52
N HIS A 6 0.58 36.96 34.31
CA HIS A 6 0.19 35.68 33.73
C HIS A 6 1.47 34.94 33.33
N SER A 7 1.86 33.92 34.10
CA SER A 7 2.91 32.99 33.70
C SER A 7 2.42 32.15 32.53
N THR A 8 2.79 32.51 31.31
CA THR A 8 2.57 31.67 30.13
C THR A 8 3.48 30.46 30.25
N THR A 9 2.95 29.35 30.78
CA THR A 9 3.59 28.05 30.67
C THR A 9 3.70 27.75 29.18
N ALA A 10 4.92 27.82 28.64
CA ALA A 10 5.20 27.36 27.30
C ALA A 10 4.88 25.86 27.26
N TYR A 11 3.70 25.52 26.77
CA TYR A 11 3.38 24.16 26.36
C TYR A 11 4.31 23.85 25.19
N THR A 12 5.42 23.17 25.48
CA THR A 12 6.16 22.42 24.49
C THR A 12 5.20 21.35 24.01
N HIS A 13 4.38 21.67 23.01
CA HIS A 13 3.63 20.70 22.26
C HIS A 13 4.71 19.86 21.58
N SER A 14 5.10 18.75 22.20
CA SER A 14 5.80 17.69 21.52
C SER A 14 4.97 17.43 20.27
N GLN A 15 5.48 17.86 19.12
CA GLN A 15 5.05 17.31 17.84
C GLN A 15 5.46 15.85 17.91
N GLU A 16 4.65 15.03 18.58
CA GLU A 16 4.61 13.62 18.31
C GLU A 16 4.40 13.55 16.80
N ALA A 17 5.40 13.05 16.09
CA ALA A 17 5.36 12.83 14.66
C ALA A 17 4.21 11.85 14.39
N ASN A 18 3.00 12.41 14.25
CA ASN A 18 1.78 11.65 14.17
C ASN A 18 1.81 10.98 12.80
N TRP A 19 2.04 9.67 12.78
CA TRP A 19 2.11 8.84 11.57
C TRP A 19 0.93 9.12 10.62
N ILE A 20 -0.24 9.39 11.19
CA ILE A 20 -1.47 9.76 10.46
C ILE A 20 -1.30 11.07 9.69
N THR A 21 -0.65 12.07 10.29
CA THR A 21 -0.36 13.37 9.66
C THR A 21 0.66 13.19 8.53
N THR A 22 1.68 12.36 8.72
CA THR A 22 2.66 12.02 7.68
C THR A 22 2.02 11.27 6.51
N TYR A 23 1.16 10.29 6.80
CA TYR A 23 0.41 9.54 5.79
C TYR A 23 -0.54 10.45 5.00
N LYS A 24 -1.30 11.32 5.68
CA LYS A 24 -2.17 12.31 5.02
C LYS A 24 -1.38 13.22 4.09
N ASN A 25 -0.24 13.74 4.54
CA ASN A 25 0.65 14.56 3.70
C ASN A 25 1.19 13.78 2.50
N PHE A 26 1.54 12.50 2.67
CA PHE A 26 1.98 11.65 1.57
C PHE A 26 0.86 11.43 0.54
N VAL A 27 -0.34 11.08 0.98
CA VAL A 27 -1.49 10.88 0.09
C VAL A 27 -1.84 12.16 -0.67
N THR A 28 -1.83 13.31 0.01
CA THR A 28 -2.10 14.62 -0.64
C THR A 28 -1.04 14.95 -1.69
N LYS A 29 0.24 14.67 -1.44
CA LYS A 29 1.30 14.85 -2.46
C LYS A 29 1.21 13.82 -3.59
N ALA A 30 0.83 12.59 -3.28
CA ALA A 30 0.71 11.51 -4.24
C ALA A 30 -0.50 11.67 -5.18
N GLU A 31 -1.55 12.39 -4.77
CA GLU A 31 -2.69 12.69 -5.64
C GLU A 31 -2.32 13.53 -6.87
N PHE A 32 -1.37 14.48 -6.75
CA PHE A 32 -0.91 15.27 -7.90
C PHE A 32 -0.30 14.42 -9.01
N ASN A 33 0.33 13.29 -8.64
CA ASN A 33 0.86 12.31 -9.59
C ASN A 33 0.10 10.97 -9.53
N ARG A 34 -1.24 11.02 -9.36
CA ARG A 34 -2.07 9.81 -9.23
C ARG A 34 -1.85 8.82 -10.35
N ILE A 35 -1.82 9.29 -11.61
CA ILE A 35 -1.65 8.43 -12.78
C ILE A 35 -0.27 7.77 -12.77
N GLY A 36 0.79 8.52 -12.45
CA GLY A 36 2.15 7.96 -12.37
C GLY A 36 2.30 6.92 -11.27
N TRP A 37 1.69 7.15 -10.10
CA TRP A 37 1.67 6.17 -9.02
C TRP A 37 0.83 4.94 -9.35
N ALA A 38 -0.36 5.12 -9.93
CA ALA A 38 -1.21 4.02 -10.36
C ALA A 38 -0.52 3.15 -11.43
N ALA A 39 0.11 3.78 -12.43
CA ALA A 39 0.90 3.06 -13.43
C ALA A 39 2.07 2.29 -12.81
N THR A 40 2.74 2.87 -11.83
CA THR A 40 3.83 2.23 -11.09
C THR A 40 3.34 0.99 -10.33
N PHE A 41 2.21 1.08 -9.62
CA PHE A 41 1.64 -0.06 -8.92
C PHE A 41 1.21 -1.18 -9.86
N VAL A 42 0.58 -0.85 -10.99
CA VAL A 42 0.22 -1.84 -12.01
C VAL A 42 1.47 -2.48 -12.62
N ALA A 43 2.51 -1.70 -12.90
CA ALA A 43 3.77 -2.23 -13.43
C ALA A 43 4.46 -3.17 -12.43
N ILE A 44 4.56 -2.79 -11.15
CA ILE A 44 5.15 -3.65 -10.12
C ILE A 44 4.32 -4.92 -9.94
N GLN A 45 3.01 -4.78 -9.86
CA GLN A 45 2.12 -5.92 -9.65
C GLN A 45 2.15 -6.89 -10.85
N GLY A 46 1.94 -6.39 -12.07
CA GLY A 46 1.85 -7.22 -13.27
C GLY A 46 3.20 -7.72 -13.77
N CYS A 47 4.27 -6.95 -13.61
CA CYS A 47 5.57 -7.27 -14.22
C CYS A 47 6.60 -7.81 -13.21
N ILE A 48 6.38 -7.69 -11.90
CA ILE A 48 7.29 -8.22 -10.89
C ILE A 48 6.59 -9.30 -10.07
N LEU A 49 5.44 -9.00 -9.46
CA LEU A 49 4.75 -9.95 -8.58
C LEU A 49 4.18 -11.15 -9.35
N SER A 50 3.44 -10.91 -10.44
CA SER A 50 2.86 -12.01 -11.22
C SER A 50 3.92 -12.97 -11.79
N PRO A 51 4.98 -12.54 -12.48
CA PRO A 51 6.00 -13.47 -12.97
C PRO A 51 6.79 -14.14 -11.84
N ALA A 52 7.04 -13.45 -10.72
CA ALA A 52 7.69 -14.09 -9.56
C ALA A 52 6.84 -15.23 -8.99
N LEU A 53 5.53 -15.01 -8.82
CA LEU A 53 4.61 -16.04 -8.34
C LEU A 53 4.51 -17.21 -9.34
N LEU A 54 4.36 -16.94 -10.63
CA LEU A 54 4.33 -18.00 -11.65
C LEU A 54 5.62 -18.82 -11.68
N LEU A 55 6.77 -18.17 -11.49
CA LEU A 55 8.05 -18.85 -11.44
C LEU A 55 8.15 -19.75 -10.21
N VAL A 56 7.77 -19.24 -9.03
CA VAL A 56 7.74 -20.04 -7.79
C VAL A 56 6.82 -21.24 -7.94
N MET A 57 5.61 -21.05 -8.49
CA MET A 57 4.68 -22.16 -8.73
C MET A 57 5.22 -23.20 -9.71
N ALA A 58 5.92 -22.77 -10.77
CA ALA A 58 6.50 -23.68 -11.75
C ALA A 58 7.65 -24.54 -11.17
N TYR A 59 8.41 -24.01 -10.21
CA TYR A 59 9.54 -24.71 -9.61
C TYR A 59 9.18 -25.51 -8.34
N MET A 60 8.25 -25.01 -7.52
CA MET A 60 7.90 -25.61 -6.22
C MET A 60 6.61 -26.45 -6.29
N GLY A 61 5.84 -26.35 -7.37
CA GLY A 61 4.61 -27.13 -7.57
C GLY A 61 3.37 -26.47 -6.97
N GLY A 62 3.05 -25.27 -7.45
CA GLY A 62 1.89 -24.48 -6.99
C GLY A 62 0.54 -25.11 -7.35
N GLY A 63 -0.45 -24.92 -6.47
CA GLY A 63 -1.82 -25.40 -6.64
C GLY A 63 -2.72 -24.41 -7.39
N ASP A 64 -3.73 -24.93 -8.10
CA ASP A 64 -4.69 -24.12 -8.88
C ASP A 64 -5.40 -23.03 -8.05
N TRP A 65 -5.61 -23.30 -6.76
CA TRP A 65 -6.25 -22.35 -5.83
C TRP A 65 -5.40 -21.08 -5.63
N GLN A 66 -4.08 -21.21 -5.64
CA GLN A 66 -3.16 -20.10 -5.43
C GLN A 66 -3.11 -19.19 -6.67
N PHE A 67 -3.15 -19.79 -7.86
CA PHE A 67 -3.28 -19.05 -9.11
C PHE A 67 -4.59 -18.24 -9.13
N LEU A 68 -5.70 -18.85 -8.71
CA LEU A 68 -6.99 -18.17 -8.62
C LEU A 68 -6.95 -16.99 -7.65
N VAL A 69 -6.41 -17.18 -6.44
CA VAL A 69 -6.29 -16.10 -5.44
C VAL A 69 -5.37 -14.97 -5.94
N SER A 70 -4.25 -15.30 -6.57
CA SER A 70 -3.35 -14.29 -7.17
C SER A 70 -4.07 -13.47 -8.24
N ASN A 71 -4.86 -14.11 -9.11
CA ASN A 71 -5.64 -13.40 -10.13
C ASN A 71 -6.72 -12.49 -9.54
N LEU A 72 -7.38 -12.92 -8.46
CA LEU A 72 -8.34 -12.07 -7.73
C LEU A 72 -7.64 -10.85 -7.10
N CYS A 73 -6.46 -11.03 -6.51
CA CYS A 73 -5.66 -9.91 -5.98
C CYS A 73 -5.22 -8.95 -7.08
N PHE A 74 -4.86 -9.47 -8.26
CA PHE A 74 -4.55 -8.65 -9.43
C PHE A 74 -5.74 -7.79 -9.84
N LEU A 75 -6.92 -8.39 -9.93
CA LEU A 75 -8.16 -7.68 -10.23
C LEU A 75 -8.50 -6.63 -9.16
N ALA A 76 -8.29 -6.94 -7.88
CA ALA A 76 -8.56 -6.02 -6.76
C ALA A 76 -7.70 -4.75 -6.81
N VAL A 77 -6.53 -4.78 -7.43
CA VAL A 77 -5.68 -3.59 -7.67
C VAL A 77 -6.05 -2.89 -8.98
N LEU A 78 -6.41 -3.64 -10.02
CA LEU A 78 -6.83 -3.06 -11.29
C LEU A 78 -8.14 -2.27 -11.17
N ILE A 79 -9.13 -2.77 -10.43
CA ILE A 79 -10.45 -2.10 -10.30
C ILE A 79 -10.29 -0.66 -9.79
N PRO A 80 -9.59 -0.38 -8.67
CA PRO A 80 -9.38 0.98 -8.19
C PRO A 80 -8.63 1.88 -9.17
N VAL A 81 -7.65 1.32 -9.89
CA VAL A 81 -6.84 2.05 -10.88
C VAL A 81 -7.70 2.45 -12.09
N LEU A 82 -8.47 1.52 -12.65
CA LEU A 82 -9.35 1.77 -13.79
C LEU A 82 -10.54 2.66 -13.42
N SER A 83 -11.06 2.54 -12.20
CA SER A 83 -12.13 3.38 -11.67
C SER A 83 -11.64 4.76 -11.22
N VAL A 84 -10.34 5.08 -11.37
CA VAL A 84 -9.76 6.40 -11.06
C VAL A 84 -10.07 6.83 -9.62
N LEU A 85 -10.05 5.89 -8.68
CA LEU A 85 -10.29 6.18 -7.26
C LEU A 85 -9.13 7.01 -6.68
N PRO A 86 -9.39 7.81 -5.63
CA PRO A 86 -8.33 8.58 -4.96
C PRO A 86 -7.27 7.65 -4.33
N MET A 87 -6.03 8.13 -4.26
CA MET A 87 -4.86 7.34 -3.83
C MET A 87 -5.00 6.72 -2.44
N LYS A 88 -5.86 7.27 -1.59
CA LYS A 88 -6.23 6.68 -0.28
C LYS A 88 -6.80 5.27 -0.38
N TYR A 89 -7.37 4.87 -1.53
CA TYR A 89 -7.90 3.51 -1.74
C TYR A 89 -6.98 2.65 -2.60
N ILE A 90 -6.27 3.25 -3.56
CA ILE A 90 -5.32 2.52 -4.42
C ILE A 90 -4.17 1.95 -3.58
N PHE A 91 -3.58 2.77 -2.71
CA PHE A 91 -2.44 2.38 -1.89
C PHE A 91 -2.72 1.19 -0.97
N PRO A 92 -3.80 1.18 -0.14
CA PRO A 92 -4.10 0.01 0.69
C PRO A 92 -4.49 -1.22 -0.13
N SER A 93 -5.18 -1.07 -1.27
CA SER A 93 -5.50 -2.22 -2.13
C SER A 93 -4.23 -2.87 -2.69
N PHE A 94 -3.28 -2.06 -3.18
CA PHE A 94 -1.98 -2.54 -3.64
C PHE A 94 -1.16 -3.19 -2.52
N ALA A 95 -1.12 -2.57 -1.34
CA ALA A 95 -0.41 -3.12 -0.19
C ALA A 95 -0.98 -4.47 0.24
N MET A 96 -2.32 -4.58 0.34
CA MET A 96 -2.99 -5.84 0.68
C MET A 96 -2.71 -6.92 -0.36
N SER A 97 -2.82 -6.59 -1.65
CA SER A 97 -2.50 -7.52 -2.73
C SER A 97 -1.04 -7.98 -2.69
N THR A 98 -0.11 -7.07 -2.40
CA THR A 98 1.32 -7.38 -2.30
C THR A 98 1.59 -8.35 -1.15
N VAL A 99 0.97 -8.13 0.00
CA VAL A 99 1.08 -9.02 1.17
C VAL A 99 0.55 -10.41 0.85
N ILE A 100 -0.60 -10.51 0.17
CA ILE A 100 -1.19 -11.81 -0.19
C ILE A 100 -0.31 -12.57 -1.18
N HIS A 101 0.20 -11.91 -2.23
CA HIS A 101 1.13 -12.53 -3.17
C HIS A 101 2.40 -13.02 -2.46
N LEU A 102 2.96 -12.20 -1.57
CA LEU A 102 4.16 -12.55 -0.83
C LEU A 102 3.90 -13.72 0.13
N ALA A 103 2.73 -13.78 0.77
CA ALA A 103 2.34 -14.90 1.62
C ALA A 103 2.21 -16.22 0.84
N ILE A 104 1.62 -16.19 -0.36
CA ILE A 104 1.50 -17.38 -1.23
C ILE A 104 2.89 -17.86 -1.66
N ILE A 105 3.76 -16.95 -2.11
CA ILE A 105 5.14 -17.29 -2.47
C ILE A 105 5.88 -17.93 -1.29
N LEU A 106 5.70 -17.41 -0.08
CA LEU A 106 6.35 -17.94 1.12
C LEU A 106 5.81 -19.33 1.50
N LEU A 107 4.51 -19.57 1.31
CA LEU A 107 3.90 -20.90 1.50
C LEU A 107 4.47 -21.92 0.52
N ASP A 108 4.61 -21.57 -0.76
CA ASP A 108 5.19 -22.45 -1.78
C ASP A 108 6.67 -22.77 -1.55
N ILE A 109 7.42 -21.82 -0.99
CA ILE A 109 8.84 -22.04 -0.64
C ILE A 109 8.99 -22.95 0.59
N LEU A 110 8.01 -22.94 1.49
CA LEU A 110 8.07 -23.71 2.75
C LEU A 110 7.47 -25.12 2.62
N SER A 111 6.67 -25.37 1.58
CA SER A 111 6.09 -26.70 1.28
C SER A 111 7.09 -27.64 0.64
#